data_AF-A0A7V2TXD0-F1
#
_entry.id   AF-A0A7V2TXD0-F1
#
_cell.length_a   1.000
_cell.length_b   1.000
_cell.length_c   1.000
_cell.angle_alpha   90.00
_cell.angle_beta   90.00
_cell.angle_gamma   90.00
#
_symmetry.space_group_name_H-M   'P 1'
#
loop_
_entity.id
_entity.type
_entity.pdbx_description
1 polymer ?
#
loop_
_entity_poly.entity_id
_entity_poly.type
_entity_poly.pdbx_seq_one_letter_code
_entity_poly.pdbx_strand_id
1 'polypeptide(L)' 'MKISEYFKTAKGRGALATADSTGKVDVAVYTVPHVIDEGTVA' A
#
# COMPACT_ATOMS: atom_id res chain seq x y z
N MET A 1 -3.58 -10.17 -12.21
CA MET A 1 -3.75 -10.30 -10.74
C MET A 1 -4.48 -9.06 -10.25
N LYS A 2 -5.58 -9.20 -9.51
CA LYS A 2 -6.22 -8.05 -8.87
C LYS A 2 -5.48 -7.71 -7.58
N ILE A 3 -5.19 -6.43 -7.35
CA ILE A 3 -4.50 -5.98 -6.13
C ILE A 3 -5.28 -6.36 -4.86
N SER A 4 -6.61 -6.42 -4.94
CA SER A 4 -7.49 -6.87 -3.87
C SER A 4 -7.32 -8.35 -3.51
N GLU A 5 -6.96 -9.21 -4.47
CA GLU A 5 -6.69 -10.62 -4.21
C GLU A 5 -5.32 -10.81 -3.55
N TYR A 6 -4.34 -10.01 -3.98
CA TYR A 6 -3.00 -10.00 -3.40
C TYR A 6 -3.07 -9.67 -1.90
N PHE A 7 -3.70 -8.55 -1.54
CA PHE A 7 -3.78 -8.11 -0.15
C PHE A 7 -4.60 -9.03 0.77
N LYS A 8 -5.51 -9.86 0.23
CA LYS A 8 -6.27 -10.86 1.01
C LYS A 8 -5.46 -12.09 1.38
N THR A 9 -4.46 -12.46 0.57
CA THR A 9 -3.78 -13.76 0.67
C THR A 9 -2.29 -13.64 1.00
N ALA A 10 -1.68 -12.50 0.69
CA ALA A 10 -0.29 -12.24 0.99
C ALA A 10 -0.06 -12.18 2.50
N LYS A 11 1.00 -12.86 2.94
CA LYS A 11 1.52 -12.77 4.31
C LYS A 11 2.76 -11.90 4.31
N GLY A 12 2.87 -10.99 5.28
CA GLY A 12 4.03 -10.12 5.38
C GLY A 12 3.78 -8.86 6.20
N ARG A 13 4.73 -7.93 6.12
CA ARG A 13 4.62 -6.58 6.69
C ARG A 13 4.36 -5.61 5.56
N GLY A 14 3.33 -4.79 5.66
CA GLY A 14 3.09 -3.70 4.73
C GLY A 14 3.96 -2.49 5.06
N ALA A 15 4.34 -1.75 4.02
CA ALA A 15 5.01 -0.48 4.14
C ALA A 15 4.40 0.50 3.13
N LEU A 16 4.16 1.72 3.57
CA LEU A 16 3.73 2.81 2.71
C LEU A 16 4.89 3.79 2.59
N ALA A 17 5.38 3.97 1.36
CA ALA A 17 6.41 4.94 1.03
C ALA A 17 5.78 6.19 0.42
N THR A 18 6.30 7.36 0.81
CA THR A 18 5.96 8.65 0.23
C THR A 18 7.24 9.39 -0.11
N ALA A 19 7.13 10.46 -0.92
CA ALA A 19 8.24 11.36 -1.16
C ALA A 19 7.75 12.81 -1.08
N ASP A 20 8.58 13.69 -0.52
CA ASP A 20 8.32 15.12 -0.55
C ASP A 20 8.58 15.72 -1.94
N SER A 21 8.32 17.02 -2.09
CA SER A 21 8.48 17.74 -3.36
C SER A 21 9.92 17.82 -3.87
N THR A 22 10.90 17.48 -3.04
CA THR A 22 12.32 17.42 -3.40
C THR A 22 12.77 15.99 -3.75
N GLY A 23 11.86 15.02 -3.65
CA GLY A 23 12.14 13.61 -3.88
C GLY A 23 12.74 12.90 -2.68
N LYS A 24 12.74 13.51 -1.48
CA LYS A 24 13.19 12.84 -0.27
C LYS A 24 12.13 11.82 0.16
N VAL A 25 12.52 10.56 0.22
CA VAL A 25 11.64 9.43 0.55
C VAL A 25 11.49 9.30 2.06
N ASP A 26 10.26 8.99 2.50
CA ASP A 26 9.93 8.50 3.82
C ASP A 26 9.10 7.22 3.73
N VAL A 27 9.20 6.37 4.75
CA VAL A 27 8.50 5.08 4.79
C VAL A 27 8.02 4.75 6.19
N ALA A 28 6.76 4.35 6.29
CA ALA A 28 6.15 3.89 7.52
C ALA A 28 5.64 2.45 7.37
N VAL A 29 5.65 1.70 8.47
CA VAL A 29 4.99 0.40 8.54
C VAL A 29 3.48 0.64 8.50
N TYR A 30 2.80 0.04 7.53
CA TYR A 30 1.36 0.12 7.36
C TYR A 30 0.78 -1.29 7.26
N THR A 31 -0.43 -1.49 7.78
CA THR A 31 -1.09 -2.81 7.69
C THR A 31 -1.62 -3.07 6.29
N VAL A 32 -2.37 -4.17 6.12
CA VAL A 32 -3.04 -4.48 4.85
C VAL A 32 -4.05 -3.37 4.51
N PRO A 33 -3.94 -2.68 3.37
CA PRO A 33 -4.87 -1.62 2.97
C PRO A 33 -6.23 -2.18 2.56
N HIS A 34 -7.29 -1.39 2.70
CA HIS A 34 -8.61 -1.72 2.21
C HIS A 34 -8.77 -1.26 0.75
N VAL A 35 -9.01 -2.21 -0.16
CA VAL A 35 -9.24 -1.91 -1.58
C VAL A 35 -10.74 -1.62 -1.78
N ILE A 36 -11.07 -0.39 -2.15
CA ILE A 36 -12.45 0.07 -2.34
C ILE A 36 -12.91 -0.29 -3.76
N ASP A 37 -12.11 0.05 -4.76
CA ASP A 37 -12.32 -0.26 -6.18
C ASP A 37 -10.98 -0.39 -6.92
N GLU A 38 -10.99 -0.50 -8.26
CA GLU A 38 -9.76 -0.70 -9.05
C GLU A 38 -8.78 0.48 -8.99
N GLY A 39 -9.26 1.70 -8.70
CA GLY A 39 -8.44 2.90 -8.63
C GLY A 39 -8.20 3.42 -7.21
N THR A 40 -8.86 2.84 -6.21
CA THR A 40 -8.96 3.45 -4.87
C THR A 40 -8.63 2.46 -3.74
N VAL A 41 -7.72 2.88 -2.85
CA VAL A 41 -7.36 2.19 -1.61
C VAL A 41 -7.39 3.16 -0.41
N ALA A 42 -7.72 2.66 0.78
CA ALA A 42 -7.71 3.42 2.04
C ALA A 42 -7.18 2.57 3.21
#